data_AF-A0A1W9TEP5-F1
#
_entry.id   AF-A0A1W9TEP5-F1
#
_cell.length_a   1.000
_cell.length_b   1.000
_cell.length_c   1.000
_cell.angle_alpha   90.00
_cell.angle_beta   90.00
_cell.angle_gamma   90.00
#
_symmetry.space_group_name_H-M   'P 1'
#
loop_
_entity.id
_entity.type
_entity.pdbx_description
1 polymer ?
#
loop_
_entity_poly.entity_id
_entity_poly.type
_entity_poly.pdbx_seq_one_letter_code
_entity_poly.pdbx_strand_id
1 'polypeptide(L)'
;MKIAVPATAPDLDAPVALKLGTAPYLLIIEIETMAFEALEAPSNSAGPGAGIQALALILEQGVHTILVGFISPGIAATLADNDIDVITRVTGTARAAVEGYLAGQSGMNKKQTPAAGPISSGRLIDALKQAVNQFRVMMPILLGIILLTGLFQGFISKDMILTVFQHHQFMDALAGTLLGSILAGNPVNSYVIGEALLNMGVSFYAVTAFVFAWVNVGIVQLPAEIAALGWRYAVSRTATALLLCIPMAFLIVFFVGVLP
;
A
#
# COMPACT_ATOMS: atom_id res chain seq x y z
N MET A 1 7.11 -35.18 -0.22
CA MET A 1 6.18 -34.05 0.12
C MET A 1 6.97 -32.89 0.75
N LYS A 2 6.67 -31.63 0.40
CA LYS A 2 7.34 -30.43 0.92
C LYS A 2 6.49 -29.65 1.94
N ILE A 3 7.13 -29.23 3.04
CA ILE A 3 6.54 -28.38 4.08
C ILE A 3 7.31 -27.06 4.16
N ALA A 4 6.59 -25.94 4.24
CA ALA A 4 7.18 -24.65 4.56
C ALA A 4 7.04 -24.33 6.05
N VAL A 5 8.12 -23.85 6.66
CA VAL A 5 8.15 -23.38 8.05
C VAL A 5 8.84 -22.03 8.12
N PRO A 6 8.11 -20.94 8.39
CA PRO A 6 8.72 -19.64 8.65
C PRO A 6 9.52 -19.70 9.95
N ALA A 7 10.78 -19.29 9.94
CA ALA A 7 11.71 -19.45 11.05
C ALA A 7 12.50 -18.17 11.35
N THR A 8 13.02 -18.05 12.58
CA THR A 8 13.83 -16.89 12.99
C THR A 8 15.30 -16.97 12.57
N ALA A 9 15.78 -18.16 12.18
CA ALA A 9 17.16 -18.41 11.75
C ALA A 9 17.19 -19.52 10.67
N PRO A 10 18.26 -19.64 9.87
CA PRO A 10 18.35 -20.54 8.73
C PRO A 10 18.73 -21.99 9.13
N ASP A 11 18.13 -22.51 10.20
CA ASP A 11 18.41 -23.84 10.73
C ASP A 11 17.14 -24.49 11.29
N LEU A 12 17.13 -25.82 11.40
CA LEU A 12 15.96 -26.59 11.87
C LEU A 12 15.68 -26.41 13.36
N ASP A 13 16.66 -25.99 14.15
CA ASP A 13 16.51 -25.81 15.59
C ASP A 13 16.05 -24.36 15.91
N ALA A 14 15.93 -23.53 14.88
CA ALA A 14 15.37 -22.19 14.95
C ALA A 14 13.89 -22.24 15.38
N PRO A 15 13.47 -21.29 16.25
CA PRO A 15 12.07 -21.06 16.55
C PRO A 15 11.23 -20.79 15.30
N VAL A 16 10.02 -21.37 15.27
CA VAL A 16 8.99 -21.03 14.29
C VAL A 16 8.56 -19.58 14.51
N ALA A 17 8.57 -18.80 13.43
CA ALA A 17 8.20 -17.40 13.48
C ALA A 17 6.71 -17.20 13.78
N LEU A 18 6.41 -16.20 14.60
CA LEU A 18 5.03 -15.89 15.01
C LEU A 18 4.17 -15.43 13.83
N LYS A 19 4.73 -14.66 12.89
CA LYS A 19 4.00 -14.12 11.74
C LYS A 19 4.75 -14.43 10.46
N LEU A 20 4.03 -14.89 9.43
CA LEU A 20 4.61 -15.16 8.12
C LEU A 20 5.32 -13.94 7.51
N GLY A 21 4.66 -12.78 7.50
CA GLY A 21 5.18 -11.57 6.85
C GLY A 21 6.37 -10.90 7.55
N THR A 22 6.78 -11.36 8.74
CA THR A 22 7.95 -10.82 9.45
C THR A 22 8.99 -11.91 9.74
N ALA A 23 8.83 -13.10 9.14
CA ALA A 23 9.80 -14.17 9.30
C ALA A 23 11.04 -13.86 8.45
N PRO A 24 12.25 -13.88 9.02
CA PRO A 24 13.47 -13.63 8.26
C PRO A 24 13.82 -14.77 7.30
N TYR A 25 13.41 -16.00 7.62
CA TYR A 25 13.68 -17.18 6.79
C TYR A 25 12.41 -17.98 6.56
N LEU A 26 12.34 -18.61 5.39
CA LEU A 26 11.35 -19.62 5.03
C LEU A 26 12.09 -20.95 4.80
N LEU A 27 11.92 -21.90 5.72
CA LEU A 27 12.51 -23.23 5.59
C LEU A 27 11.59 -24.10 4.73
N ILE A 28 12.11 -24.62 3.63
CA ILE A 28 11.43 -25.60 2.78
C ILE A 28 12.01 -26.97 3.13
N ILE A 29 11.20 -27.83 3.74
CA ILE A 29 11.62 -29.10 4.32
C ILE A 29 10.97 -30.24 3.54
N GLU A 30 11.78 -31.17 3.05
CA GLU A 30 11.31 -32.39 2.41
C GLU A 30 11.14 -33.49 3.45
N ILE A 31 9.92 -34.01 3.58
CA ILE A 31 9.54 -34.93 4.65
C ILE A 31 10.26 -36.28 4.54
N GLU A 32 10.54 -36.74 3.32
CA GLU A 32 11.09 -38.08 3.08
C GLU A 32 12.56 -38.21 3.48
N THR A 33 13.32 -37.13 3.30
CA THR A 33 14.77 -37.09 3.52
C THR A 33 15.15 -36.23 4.73
N MET A 34 14.21 -35.44 5.27
CA MET A 34 14.47 -34.34 6.20
C MET A 34 15.49 -33.33 5.67
N ALA A 35 15.77 -33.34 4.36
CA ALA A 35 16.56 -32.30 3.71
C ALA A 35 15.78 -30.99 3.76
N PHE A 36 16.48 -29.89 4.04
CA PHE A 36 15.86 -28.57 4.07
C PHE A 36 16.68 -27.56 3.28
N GLU A 37 15.96 -26.61 2.71
CA GLU A 37 16.52 -25.41 2.09
C GLU A 37 16.04 -24.21 2.90
N ALA A 38 16.97 -23.38 3.35
CA ALA A 38 16.64 -22.14 4.06
C ALA A 38 16.65 -20.98 3.05
N LEU A 39 15.46 -20.51 2.68
CA LEU A 39 15.31 -19.34 1.82
C LEU A 39 15.28 -18.10 2.70
N GLU A 40 16.09 -17.11 2.35
CA GLU A 40 15.92 -15.76 2.91
C GLU A 40 14.59 -15.21 2.42
N ALA A 41 13.73 -14.81 3.37
CA ALA A 41 12.52 -14.09 2.99
C ALA A 41 12.95 -12.76 2.34
N PRO A 42 12.25 -12.27 1.30
CA PRO A 42 12.53 -10.97 0.71
C PRO A 42 12.60 -9.90 1.82
N SER A 43 13.81 -9.41 1.99
CA SER A 43 14.53 -9.18 3.24
C SER A 43 13.91 -8.07 4.11
N ASN A 44 13.76 -8.30 5.43
CA ASN A 44 13.44 -7.28 6.44
C ASN A 44 12.12 -6.48 6.30
N SER A 45 11.15 -6.98 5.54
CA SER A 45 9.92 -6.26 5.25
C SER A 45 8.91 -6.29 6.42
N ALA A 46 9.17 -5.55 7.50
CA ALA A 46 8.10 -5.12 8.42
C ALA A 46 7.20 -4.01 7.79
N GLY A 47 7.13 -3.96 6.45
CA GLY A 47 6.44 -2.94 5.68
C GLY A 47 5.14 -3.45 5.03
N PRO A 48 4.33 -2.54 4.44
CA PRO A 48 3.14 -2.92 3.69
C PRO A 48 3.49 -3.88 2.53
N GLY A 49 2.83 -5.03 2.45
CA GLY A 49 3.00 -5.99 1.34
C GLY A 49 3.91 -7.19 1.62
N ALA A 50 4.58 -7.24 2.77
CA ALA A 50 5.48 -8.35 3.13
C ALA A 50 4.80 -9.73 3.15
N GLY A 51 3.56 -9.79 3.64
CA GLY A 51 2.77 -11.03 3.60
C GLY A 51 2.44 -11.51 2.19
N ILE A 52 2.31 -10.60 1.22
CA ILE A 52 2.05 -10.94 -0.19
C ILE A 52 3.32 -11.47 -0.86
N GLN A 53 4.49 -10.91 -0.53
CA GLN A 53 5.76 -11.41 -1.03
C GLN A 53 6.06 -12.81 -0.48
N ALA A 54 5.82 -13.03 0.81
CA ALA A 54 5.95 -14.36 1.41
C ALA A 54 4.98 -15.37 0.78
N LEU A 55 3.74 -14.97 0.49
CA LEU A 55 2.76 -15.78 -0.24
C LEU A 55 3.27 -16.18 -1.63
N ALA A 56 3.80 -15.22 -2.41
CA ALA A 56 4.33 -15.49 -3.73
C ALA A 56 5.49 -16.50 -3.68
N LEU A 57 6.41 -16.33 -2.74
CA LEU A 57 7.53 -17.25 -2.54
C LEU A 57 7.07 -18.69 -2.21
N ILE A 58 6.04 -18.84 -1.35
CA ILE A 58 5.49 -20.16 -1.01
C ILE A 58 4.88 -20.84 -2.24
N LEU A 59 4.13 -20.08 -3.05
CA LEU A 59 3.49 -20.60 -4.26
C LEU A 59 4.53 -21.05 -5.30
N GLU A 60 5.64 -20.32 -5.45
CA GLU A 60 6.73 -20.68 -6.36
C GLU A 60 7.45 -21.97 -5.96
N GLN A 61 7.58 -22.24 -4.66
CA GLN A 61 8.33 -23.39 -4.14
C GLN A 61 7.57 -24.73 -4.21
N GLY A 62 6.29 -24.71 -4.62
CA GLY A 62 5.47 -25.92 -4.77
C GLY A 62 5.25 -26.66 -3.47
N VAL A 63 4.96 -25.93 -2.39
CA VAL A 63 4.79 -26.46 -1.04
C VAL A 63 3.39 -27.02 -0.85
N HIS A 64 3.23 -28.15 -0.17
CA HIS A 64 1.91 -28.75 0.10
C HIS A 64 1.32 -28.34 1.44
N THR A 65 2.15 -28.00 2.42
CA THR A 65 1.69 -27.64 3.76
C THR A 65 2.57 -26.54 4.34
N ILE A 66 1.96 -25.58 5.02
CA ILE A 66 2.68 -24.56 5.78
C ILE A 66 2.38 -24.69 7.28
N LEU A 67 3.44 -24.69 8.09
CA LEU A 67 3.37 -24.69 9.55
C LEU A 67 3.76 -23.30 10.06
N VAL A 68 2.81 -22.55 10.61
CA VAL A 68 3.05 -21.15 11.02
C VAL A 68 2.40 -20.81 12.36
N GLY A 69 2.97 -19.85 13.09
CA GLY A 69 2.32 -19.31 14.29
C GLY A 69 0.98 -18.61 13.95
N PHE A 70 1.04 -17.60 13.09
CA PHE A 70 -0.11 -16.80 12.68
C PHE A 70 0.01 -16.31 11.23
N ILE A 71 -1.13 -16.30 10.53
CA ILE A 71 -1.30 -15.77 9.18
C ILE A 71 -2.64 -15.03 9.07
N SER A 72 -2.73 -14.04 8.19
CA SER A 72 -3.97 -13.28 8.00
C SER A 72 -5.02 -14.11 7.23
N PRO A 73 -6.34 -13.87 7.45
CA PRO A 73 -7.40 -14.63 6.78
C PRO A 73 -7.32 -14.60 5.25
N GLY A 74 -6.96 -13.46 4.66
CA GLY A 74 -6.83 -13.33 3.21
C GLY A 74 -5.73 -14.23 2.64
N ILE A 75 -4.55 -14.25 3.26
CA ILE A 75 -3.44 -15.09 2.79
C ILE A 75 -3.75 -16.58 3.03
N ALA A 76 -4.37 -16.92 4.16
CA ALA A 76 -4.80 -18.30 4.44
C ALA A 76 -5.79 -18.82 3.40
N ALA A 77 -6.76 -17.99 3.00
CA ALA A 77 -7.72 -18.34 1.96
C ALA A 77 -7.02 -18.58 0.61
N THR A 78 -6.12 -17.67 0.19
CA THR A 78 -5.40 -17.82 -1.07
C THR A 78 -4.49 -19.07 -1.10
N LEU A 79 -3.83 -19.41 0.00
CA LEU A 79 -3.05 -20.66 0.08
C LEU A 79 -3.94 -21.90 -0.05
N ALA A 80 -5.07 -21.90 0.65
CA ALA A 80 -6.04 -23.00 0.59
C ALA A 80 -6.65 -23.17 -0.82
N ASP A 81 -6.91 -22.06 -1.52
CA ASP A 81 -7.40 -22.07 -2.91
C ASP A 81 -6.38 -22.63 -3.91
N ASN A 82 -5.09 -22.70 -3.54
CA ASN A 82 -4.00 -23.30 -4.32
C ASN A 82 -3.58 -24.68 -3.78
N ASP A 83 -4.49 -25.38 -3.08
CA ASP A 83 -4.26 -26.73 -2.52
C ASP A 83 -3.09 -26.83 -1.52
N ILE A 84 -2.76 -25.71 -0.85
CA ILE A 84 -1.75 -25.67 0.22
C ILE A 84 -2.46 -25.70 1.57
N ASP A 85 -2.21 -26.75 2.35
CA ASP A 85 -2.79 -26.88 3.68
C ASP A 85 -2.10 -25.95 4.68
N VAL A 86 -2.90 -25.14 5.39
CA VAL A 86 -2.42 -24.14 6.34
C VAL A 86 -2.65 -24.59 7.77
N ILE A 87 -1.56 -24.80 8.51
CA ILE A 87 -1.59 -25.16 9.92
C ILE A 87 -1.09 -23.96 10.73
N THR A 88 -1.98 -23.45 11.59
CA THR A 88 -1.72 -22.28 12.43
C THR A 88 -1.48 -22.67 13.88
N ARG A 89 -1.02 -21.70 14.69
CA ARG A 89 -0.70 -21.85 16.12
C ARG A 89 0.44 -22.84 16.40
N VAL A 90 1.33 -23.01 15.43
CA VAL A 90 2.55 -23.80 15.61
C VAL A 90 3.55 -23.00 16.45
N THR A 91 4.13 -23.66 17.45
CA THR A 91 5.13 -23.09 18.36
C THR A 91 6.28 -24.09 18.54
N GLY A 92 7.40 -23.62 19.09
CA GLY A 92 8.62 -24.43 19.26
C GLY A 92 9.60 -24.25 18.11
N THR A 93 10.49 -25.23 17.91
CA THR A 93 11.48 -25.23 16.84
C THR A 93 10.90 -25.77 15.54
N ALA A 94 11.49 -25.42 14.40
CA ALA A 94 11.04 -25.91 13.10
C ALA A 94 11.09 -27.45 13.02
N ARG A 95 12.13 -28.08 13.60
CA ARG A 95 12.25 -29.53 13.76
C ARG A 95 11.06 -30.12 14.52
N ALA A 96 10.79 -29.58 15.72
CA ALA A 96 9.70 -30.08 16.56
C ALA A 96 8.33 -29.89 15.88
N ALA A 97 8.16 -28.81 15.11
CA ALA A 97 6.94 -28.57 14.33
C ALA A 97 6.71 -29.63 13.24
N VAL A 98 7.75 -29.97 12.48
CA VAL A 98 7.68 -31.01 11.43
C VAL A 98 7.48 -32.40 12.04
N GLU A 99 8.20 -32.72 13.12
CA GLU A 99 8.03 -33.98 13.84
C GLU A 99 6.62 -34.11 14.44
N GLY A 100 6.08 -33.03 15.02
CA GLY A 100 4.72 -32.97 15.55
C GLY A 100 3.66 -33.17 14.46
N TYR A 101 3.90 -32.63 13.26
CA TYR A 101 3.07 -32.86 12.09
C TYR A 101 3.08 -34.34 11.64
N LEU A 102 4.27 -34.95 11.57
CA LEU A 102 4.42 -36.37 11.20
C LEU A 102 3.83 -37.32 12.24
N ALA A 103 3.94 -36.99 13.53
CA ALA A 103 3.37 -37.76 14.63
C ALA A 103 1.84 -37.63 14.72
N GLY A 104 1.20 -36.81 13.88
CA GLY A 104 -0.25 -36.66 13.84
C GLY A 104 -0.86 -36.05 15.11
N GLN A 105 -0.11 -35.21 15.83
CA GLN A 105 -0.60 -34.60 17.08
C GLN A 105 -1.93 -33.86 16.85
N SER A 106 -2.96 -34.29 17.60
CA SER A 106 -4.34 -33.77 17.53
C SER A 106 -4.42 -32.31 17.96
N GLY A 107 -4.14 -31.43 17.01
CA GLY A 107 -4.14 -29.97 17.16
C GLY A 107 -3.63 -29.28 15.89
N MET A 108 -2.69 -29.94 15.19
CA MET A 108 -2.13 -29.48 13.91
C MET A 108 -2.97 -29.90 12.69
N ASN A 109 -3.84 -30.91 12.82
CA ASN A 109 -4.60 -31.47 11.68
C ASN A 109 -5.93 -30.74 11.38
N LYS A 110 -6.16 -29.55 11.95
CA LYS A 110 -7.40 -28.80 11.73
C LYS A 110 -7.19 -27.78 10.61
N LYS A 111 -7.66 -28.13 9.42
CA LYS A 111 -7.91 -27.23 8.29
C LYS A 111 -8.78 -26.07 8.79
N GLN A 112 -8.17 -24.97 9.21
CA GLN A 112 -8.88 -23.80 9.71
C GLN A 112 -8.99 -22.78 8.58
N THR A 113 -10.05 -22.92 7.79
CA THR A 113 -10.63 -21.77 7.11
C THR A 113 -11.14 -20.83 8.20
N PRO A 114 -10.66 -19.59 8.32
CA PRO A 114 -11.23 -18.64 9.27
C PRO A 114 -12.65 -18.30 8.80
N ALA A 115 -13.64 -19.00 9.35
CA ALA A 115 -15.04 -18.68 9.14
C ALA A 115 -15.30 -17.26 9.66
N ALA A 116 -15.72 -16.37 8.77
CA ALA A 116 -16.29 -15.09 9.15
C ALA A 116 -17.56 -15.35 9.97
N GLY A 117 -17.41 -15.45 11.29
CA GLY A 117 -18.53 -15.63 12.20
C GLY A 117 -19.50 -14.44 12.14
N PRO A 118 -20.78 -14.65 12.51
CA PRO A 118 -21.83 -13.63 12.42
C PRO A 118 -21.42 -12.34 13.13
N ILE A 119 -21.81 -11.20 12.57
CA ILE A 119 -21.50 -9.87 13.11
C ILE A 119 -22.18 -9.75 14.48
N SER A 120 -21.42 -9.93 15.56
CA SER A 120 -21.93 -9.74 16.92
C SER A 120 -22.09 -8.25 17.21
N SER A 121 -23.11 -7.88 17.99
CA SER A 121 -23.39 -6.48 18.35
C SER A 121 -22.19 -5.76 19.01
N GLY A 122 -21.28 -6.51 19.64
CA GLY A 122 -20.01 -5.98 20.15
C GLY A 122 -19.07 -5.49 19.06
N ARG A 123 -18.96 -6.23 17.93
CA ARG A 123 -18.16 -5.80 16.77
C ARG A 123 -18.71 -4.53 16.12
N LEU A 124 -20.03 -4.33 16.16
CA LEU A 124 -20.66 -3.11 15.64
C LEU A 124 -20.26 -1.88 16.47
N ILE A 125 -20.25 -2.02 17.80
CA ILE A 125 -19.83 -0.95 18.72
C ILE A 125 -18.35 -0.65 18.54
N ASP A 126 -17.50 -1.67 18.37
CA ASP A 126 -16.07 -1.49 18.12
C ASP A 126 -15.81 -0.80 16.78
N ALA A 127 -16.52 -1.19 15.73
CA ALA A 127 -16.46 -0.51 14.43
C ALA A 127 -16.93 0.95 14.52
N LEU A 128 -17.99 1.22 15.28
CA LEU A 128 -18.50 2.58 15.50
C LEU A 128 -17.49 3.44 16.28
N LYS A 129 -16.89 2.89 17.35
CA LYS A 129 -15.81 3.56 18.09
C LYS A 129 -14.63 3.88 17.20
N GLN A 130 -14.26 2.94 16.32
CA GLN A 130 -13.17 3.15 15.39
C GLN A 130 -13.49 4.23 14.36
N ALA A 131 -14.72 4.25 13.82
CA ALA A 131 -15.19 5.32 12.94
C ALA A 131 -15.18 6.69 13.63
N VAL A 132 -15.65 6.79 14.88
CA VAL A 132 -15.63 8.02 15.67
C VAL A 132 -14.20 8.48 15.94
N ASN A 133 -13.28 7.57 16.24
CA ASN A 133 -11.89 7.93 16.48
C ASN A 133 -11.22 8.44 15.20
N GLN A 134 -11.51 7.83 14.05
CA GLN A 134 -11.07 8.32 12.74
C GLN A 134 -11.66 9.70 12.43
N PHE A 135 -12.95 9.90 12.68
CA PHE A 135 -13.60 11.21 12.51
C PHE A 135 -12.97 12.28 13.41
N ARG A 136 -12.66 11.95 14.67
CA ARG A 136 -11.99 12.86 15.61
C ARG A 136 -10.59 13.26 15.14
N VAL A 137 -9.89 12.38 14.43
CA VAL A 137 -8.58 12.68 13.83
C VAL A 137 -8.72 13.53 12.55
N MET A 138 -9.74 13.27 11.71
CA MET A 138 -9.97 14.03 10.47
C MET A 138 -10.55 15.43 10.71
N MET A 139 -11.40 15.59 11.72
CA MET A 139 -12.09 16.84 12.05
C MET A 139 -11.15 18.05 12.17
N PRO A 140 -10.04 18.02 12.95
CA PRO A 140 -9.13 19.16 13.04
C PRO A 140 -8.40 19.45 11.72
N ILE A 141 -8.13 18.44 10.88
CA ILE A 141 -7.52 18.63 9.55
C ILE A 141 -8.51 19.35 8.63
N LEU A 142 -9.76 18.88 8.57
CA LEU A 142 -10.81 19.51 7.76
C LEU A 142 -11.08 20.95 8.20
N LEU A 143 -11.18 21.18 9.51
CA LEU A 143 -11.33 22.53 10.06
C LEU A 143 -10.13 23.41 9.70
N GLY A 144 -8.92 22.88 9.83
CA GLY A 144 -7.69 23.58 9.43
C GLY A 144 -7.70 23.96 7.95
N ILE A 145 -8.07 23.02 7.06
CA ILE A 145 -8.17 23.29 5.61
C ILE A 145 -9.25 24.34 5.34
N ILE A 146 -10.46 24.20 5.89
CA ILE A 146 -11.55 25.16 5.67
C ILE A 146 -11.13 26.57 6.14
N LEU A 147 -10.53 26.67 7.32
CA LEU A 147 -10.11 27.94 7.89
C LEU A 147 -8.93 28.55 7.12
N LEU A 148 -7.98 27.72 6.67
CA LEU A 148 -6.89 28.12 5.79
C LEU A 148 -7.40 28.58 4.42
N THR A 149 -8.35 27.86 3.81
CA THR A 149 -8.97 28.26 2.54
C THR A 149 -9.72 29.58 2.66
N GLY A 150 -10.44 29.80 3.76
CA GLY A 150 -11.09 31.08 4.07
C GLY A 150 -10.08 32.22 4.29
N LEU A 151 -8.95 31.94 4.96
CA LEU A 151 -7.87 32.91 5.13
C LEU A 151 -7.19 33.26 3.80
N PHE A 152 -6.95 32.24 2.95
CA PHE A 152 -6.43 32.40 1.59
C PHE A 152 -7.38 33.26 0.74
N GLN A 153 -8.70 33.09 0.85
CA GLN A 153 -9.66 33.97 0.16
C GLN A 153 -9.60 35.43 0.63
N GLY A 154 -9.15 35.69 1.86
CA GLY A 154 -8.96 37.05 2.39
C GLY A 154 -7.64 37.70 1.99
N PHE A 155 -6.56 36.93 1.82
CA PHE A 155 -5.22 37.43 1.49
C PHE A 155 -4.85 37.32 0.00
N ILE A 156 -5.44 36.37 -0.71
CA ILE A 156 -5.22 36.13 -2.13
C ILE A 156 -6.45 36.63 -2.88
N SER A 157 -6.37 37.87 -3.36
CA SER A 157 -7.38 38.43 -4.25
C SER A 157 -7.42 37.66 -5.57
N LYS A 158 -8.59 37.64 -6.23
CA LYS A 158 -8.74 37.08 -7.58
C LYS A 158 -7.67 37.63 -8.54
N ASP A 159 -7.30 38.89 -8.39
CA ASP A 159 -6.30 39.56 -9.23
C ASP A 159 -4.88 38.97 -9.06
N MET A 160 -4.50 38.54 -7.85
CA MET A 160 -3.21 37.86 -7.64
C MET A 160 -3.18 36.47 -8.27
N ILE A 161 -4.30 35.75 -8.30
CA ILE A 161 -4.39 34.46 -8.97
C ILE A 161 -4.35 34.65 -10.49
N LEU A 162 -5.11 35.62 -11.03
CA LEU A 162 -5.17 35.90 -12.47
C LEU A 162 -3.88 36.51 -13.04
N THR A 163 -2.99 37.04 -12.19
CA THR A 163 -1.64 37.48 -12.62
C THR A 163 -0.64 36.33 -12.72
N VAL A 164 -0.78 35.29 -11.87
CA VAL A 164 0.00 34.06 -11.95
C VAL A 164 -0.52 33.15 -13.09
N PHE A 165 -1.83 33.04 -13.22
CA PHE A 165 -2.52 32.35 -14.31
C PHE A 165 -2.82 33.34 -15.44
N GLN A 166 -1.77 33.67 -16.20
CA GLN A 166 -1.89 34.44 -17.43
C GLN A 166 -2.78 33.65 -18.39
N HIS A 167 -3.82 34.26 -18.97
CA HIS A 167 -4.90 33.60 -19.74
C HIS A 167 -4.47 32.80 -21.01
N HIS A 168 -3.20 32.44 -21.14
CA HIS A 168 -2.66 31.49 -22.09
C HIS A 168 -2.71 30.06 -21.54
N GLN A 169 -3.47 29.19 -22.21
CA GLN A 169 -3.73 27.80 -21.84
C GLN A 169 -2.47 26.99 -21.46
N PHE A 170 -1.36 27.21 -22.15
CA PHE A 170 -0.10 26.51 -21.88
C PHE A 170 0.61 27.02 -20.62
N MET A 171 0.64 28.34 -20.40
CA MET A 171 1.29 28.93 -19.22
C MET A 171 0.52 28.59 -17.95
N ASP A 172 -0.80 28.56 -18.06
CA ASP A 172 -1.69 28.08 -17.02
C ASP A 172 -1.44 26.61 -16.67
N ALA A 173 -1.36 25.74 -17.67
CA ALA A 173 -1.05 24.32 -17.46
C ALA A 173 0.34 24.12 -16.84
N LEU A 174 1.34 24.91 -17.25
CA LEU A 174 2.68 24.88 -16.68
C LEU A 174 2.68 25.33 -15.21
N ALA A 175 2.01 26.45 -14.89
CA ALA A 175 1.86 26.94 -13.52
C ALA A 175 1.14 25.92 -12.63
N GLY A 176 0.05 25.32 -13.13
CA GLY A 176 -0.66 24.24 -12.46
C GLY A 176 0.23 23.03 -12.20
N THR A 177 1.00 22.60 -13.20
CA THR A 177 1.94 21.48 -13.08
C THR A 177 3.01 21.74 -12.01
N LEU A 178 3.60 22.93 -12.00
CA LEU A 178 4.63 23.30 -11.03
C LEU A 178 4.06 23.34 -9.61
N LEU A 179 2.92 24.00 -9.41
CA LEU A 179 2.26 24.04 -8.10
C LEU A 179 1.86 22.65 -7.62
N GLY A 180 1.26 21.83 -8.48
CA GLY A 180 0.85 20.47 -8.15
C GLY A 180 2.04 19.58 -7.79
N SER A 181 3.18 19.74 -8.47
CA SER A 181 4.37 18.90 -8.26
C SER A 181 5.02 19.03 -6.88
N ILE A 182 4.89 20.19 -6.24
CA ILE A 182 5.46 20.48 -4.91
C ILE A 182 4.55 19.96 -3.81
N LEU A 183 3.24 19.96 -4.06
CA LEU A 183 2.27 19.57 -3.07
C LEU A 183 2.20 18.04 -2.95
N ALA A 184 2.14 17.58 -1.71
CA ALA A 184 2.09 16.16 -1.38
C ALA A 184 1.02 15.91 -0.32
N GLY A 185 0.44 14.71 -0.35
CA GLY A 185 -0.63 14.32 0.58
C GLY A 185 -1.68 13.47 -0.12
N ASN A 186 -2.86 13.37 0.51
CA ASN A 186 -3.97 12.60 -0.06
C ASN A 186 -4.44 13.23 -1.40
N PRO A 187 -4.47 12.47 -2.50
CA PRO A 187 -4.99 12.93 -3.80
C PRO A 187 -6.38 13.56 -3.73
N VAL A 188 -7.23 13.15 -2.78
CA VAL A 188 -8.57 13.72 -2.58
C VAL A 188 -8.52 15.23 -2.35
N ASN A 189 -7.48 15.74 -1.66
CA ASN A 189 -7.33 17.17 -1.39
C ASN A 189 -7.07 18.00 -2.67
N SER A 190 -6.46 17.39 -3.69
CA SER A 190 -6.18 18.07 -4.96
C SER A 190 -7.47 18.46 -5.68
N TYR A 191 -8.54 17.67 -5.56
CA TYR A 191 -9.85 17.97 -6.15
C TYR A 191 -10.55 19.12 -5.41
N VAL A 192 -10.50 19.15 -4.07
CA VAL A 192 -11.08 20.23 -3.27
C VAL A 192 -10.41 21.57 -3.58
N ILE A 193 -9.08 21.58 -3.65
CA ILE A 193 -8.32 22.78 -4.02
C ILE A 193 -8.56 23.15 -5.48
N GLY A 194 -8.63 22.15 -6.38
CA GLY A 194 -8.94 22.37 -7.79
C GLY A 194 -10.29 23.05 -8.00
N GLU A 195 -11.34 22.62 -7.30
CA GLU A 195 -12.66 23.25 -7.33
C GLU A 195 -12.61 24.71 -6.86
N ALA A 196 -11.88 24.99 -5.77
CA ALA A 196 -11.69 26.36 -5.30
C ALA A 196 -10.99 27.24 -6.35
N LEU A 197 -9.97 26.72 -7.03
CA LEU A 197 -9.26 27.42 -8.11
C LEU A 197 -10.19 27.70 -9.31
N LEU A 198 -11.01 26.74 -9.73
CA LEU A 198 -12.01 26.95 -10.79
C LEU A 198 -13.01 28.04 -10.42
N ASN A 199 -13.51 28.05 -9.18
CA ASN A 199 -14.43 29.07 -8.69
C ASN A 199 -13.79 30.48 -8.62
N MET A 200 -12.45 30.54 -8.55
CA MET A 200 -11.69 31.79 -8.61
C MET A 200 -11.37 32.25 -10.04
N GLY A 201 -11.74 31.47 -11.06
CA GLY A 201 -11.55 31.81 -12.47
C GLY A 201 -10.27 31.24 -13.10
N VAL A 202 -9.58 30.33 -12.42
CA VAL A 202 -8.41 29.62 -12.98
C VAL A 202 -8.86 28.72 -14.12
N SER A 203 -8.08 28.64 -15.20
CA SER A 203 -8.46 27.84 -16.35
C SER A 203 -8.53 26.34 -16.03
N PHE A 204 -9.43 25.64 -16.72
CA PHE A 204 -9.59 24.20 -16.58
C PHE A 204 -8.31 23.43 -16.93
N TYR A 205 -7.48 23.97 -17.84
CA TYR A 205 -6.16 23.45 -18.19
C TYR A 205 -5.20 23.47 -17.00
N ALA A 206 -5.12 24.60 -16.28
CA ALA A 206 -4.30 24.75 -15.08
C ALA A 206 -4.71 23.75 -13.98
N VAL A 207 -6.02 23.67 -13.68
CA VAL A 207 -6.52 22.83 -12.59
C VAL A 207 -6.34 21.34 -12.91
N THR A 208 -6.56 20.93 -14.15
CA THR A 208 -6.34 19.54 -14.58
C THR A 208 -4.87 19.16 -14.48
N ALA A 209 -3.97 20.02 -14.96
CA ALA A 209 -2.52 19.81 -14.87
C ALA A 209 -2.04 19.76 -13.41
N PHE A 210 -2.62 20.60 -12.54
CA PHE A 210 -2.36 20.60 -11.11
C PHE A 210 -2.72 19.29 -10.42
N VAL A 211 -3.96 18.80 -10.62
CA VAL A 211 -4.42 17.53 -10.04
C VAL A 211 -3.55 16.38 -10.54
N PHE A 212 -3.25 16.36 -11.84
CA PHE A 212 -2.44 15.30 -12.43
C PHE A 212 -1.00 15.31 -11.91
N ALA A 213 -0.40 16.49 -11.76
CA ALA A 213 0.95 16.66 -11.24
C ALA A 213 1.09 16.30 -9.76
N TRP A 214 0.09 16.63 -8.94
CA TRP A 214 0.03 16.28 -7.52
C TRP A 214 0.18 14.77 -7.32
N VAL A 215 -0.48 13.97 -8.15
CA VAL A 215 -0.48 12.51 -8.02
C VAL A 215 0.78 11.87 -8.60
N ASN A 216 1.31 12.41 -9.70
CA ASN A 216 2.30 11.69 -10.50
C ASN A 216 3.75 12.17 -10.35
N VAL A 217 4.00 13.44 -9.99
CA VAL A 217 5.37 13.98 -10.01
C VAL A 217 6.14 13.62 -8.74
N GLY A 218 5.52 13.78 -7.57
CA GLY A 218 6.06 13.30 -6.30
C GLY A 218 7.42 13.90 -5.89
N ILE A 219 7.66 15.21 -6.13
CA ILE A 219 8.94 15.86 -5.78
C ILE A 219 9.31 15.65 -4.30
N VAL A 220 8.32 15.69 -3.42
CA VAL A 220 8.52 15.47 -1.97
C VAL A 220 8.99 14.04 -1.66
N GLN A 221 8.63 13.06 -2.48
CA GLN A 221 8.98 11.65 -2.30
C GLN A 221 10.31 11.27 -2.96
N LEU A 222 10.86 12.16 -3.78
CA LEU A 222 12.09 11.95 -4.53
C LEU A 222 13.29 11.50 -3.67
N PRO A 223 13.53 12.03 -2.44
CA PRO A 223 14.61 11.52 -1.58
C PRO A 223 14.42 10.04 -1.19
N ALA A 224 13.19 9.64 -0.88
CA ALA A 224 12.87 8.25 -0.53
C ALA A 224 12.98 7.34 -1.76
N GLU A 225 12.54 7.79 -2.93
CA GLU A 225 12.69 7.05 -4.19
C GLU A 225 14.15 6.89 -4.60
N ILE A 226 15.00 7.90 -4.43
CA ILE A 226 16.45 7.81 -4.69
C ILE A 226 17.07 6.75 -3.78
N ALA A 227 16.71 6.74 -2.49
CA ALA A 227 17.25 5.78 -1.53
C ALA A 227 16.84 4.33 -1.84
N ALA A 228 15.62 4.12 -2.37
CA ALA A 228 15.08 2.79 -2.66
C ALA A 228 15.47 2.24 -4.04
N LEU A 229 15.45 3.09 -5.08
CA LEU A 229 15.53 2.66 -6.50
C LEU A 229 16.72 3.28 -7.25
N GLY A 230 17.46 4.19 -6.61
CA GLY A 230 18.63 4.85 -7.18
C GLY A 230 18.30 6.15 -7.94
N TRP A 231 19.28 7.05 -7.97
CA TRP A 231 19.16 8.40 -8.53
C TRP A 231 18.70 8.45 -9.99
N ARG A 232 19.26 7.57 -10.83
CA ARG A 232 18.97 7.55 -12.27
C ARG A 232 17.49 7.22 -12.55
N TYR A 233 16.94 6.27 -11.80
CA TYR A 233 15.54 5.88 -11.91
C TYR A 233 14.62 7.00 -11.41
N ALA A 234 14.84 7.47 -10.18
CA ALA A 234 13.98 8.47 -9.55
C ALA A 234 13.89 9.75 -10.39
N VAL A 235 15.01 10.27 -10.86
CA VAL A 235 15.03 11.48 -11.70
C VAL A 235 14.38 11.24 -13.06
N SER A 236 14.64 10.12 -13.72
CA SER A 236 14.02 9.80 -15.01
C SER A 236 12.50 9.67 -14.88
N ARG A 237 12.01 9.00 -13.83
CA ARG A 237 10.58 8.82 -13.57
C ARG A 237 9.89 10.14 -13.24
N THR A 238 10.49 10.97 -12.39
CA THR A 238 9.91 12.29 -12.04
C THR A 238 9.94 13.24 -13.24
N ALA A 239 11.02 13.27 -14.02
CA ALA A 239 11.12 14.12 -15.20
C ALA A 239 10.11 13.72 -16.28
N THR A 240 9.96 12.42 -16.56
CA THR A 240 8.95 11.94 -17.51
C THR A 240 7.53 12.21 -17.02
N ALA A 241 7.24 12.01 -15.74
CA ALA A 241 5.95 12.35 -15.16
C ALA A 241 5.64 13.85 -15.29
N LEU A 242 6.59 14.73 -14.99
CA LEU A 242 6.43 16.18 -15.12
C LEU A 242 6.17 16.60 -16.57
N LEU A 243 6.92 16.03 -17.53
CA LEU A 243 6.74 16.32 -18.96
C LEU A 243 5.39 15.85 -19.49
N LEU A 244 4.86 14.73 -18.99
CA LEU A 244 3.57 14.18 -19.42
C LEU A 244 2.35 14.92 -18.84
N CYS A 245 2.51 15.67 -17.74
CA CYS A 245 1.38 16.37 -17.11
C CYS A 245 0.68 17.37 -18.04
N ILE A 246 1.46 18.16 -18.78
CA ILE A 246 0.94 19.20 -19.69
C ILE A 246 0.15 18.59 -20.86
N PRO A 247 0.73 17.69 -21.70
CA PRO A 247 -0.03 17.09 -22.80
C PRO A 247 -1.25 16.30 -22.30
N MET A 248 -1.14 15.65 -21.14
CA MET A 248 -2.28 14.92 -20.58
C MET A 248 -3.41 15.84 -20.13
N ALA A 249 -3.09 16.99 -19.53
CA ALA A 249 -4.09 18.00 -19.20
C ALA A 249 -4.83 18.48 -20.45
N PHE A 250 -4.10 18.80 -21.53
CA PHE A 250 -4.70 19.21 -22.80
C PHE A 250 -5.61 18.12 -23.40
N LEU A 251 -5.15 16.86 -23.34
CA LEU A 251 -5.92 15.72 -23.83
C LEU A 251 -7.20 15.52 -23.03
N ILE A 252 -7.14 15.62 -21.69
CA ILE A 252 -8.31 15.52 -20.82
C ILE A 252 -9.31 16.65 -21.12
N VAL A 253 -8.85 17.91 -21.19
CA VAL A 253 -9.73 19.03 -21.50
C VAL A 253 -10.36 18.88 -22.89
N PHE A 254 -9.60 18.40 -23.87
CA PHE A 254 -10.12 18.11 -25.20
C PHE A 254 -11.24 17.06 -25.17
N PHE A 255 -11.04 15.93 -24.49
CA PHE A 255 -12.08 14.90 -24.41
C PHE A 255 -13.32 15.38 -23.64
N VAL A 256 -13.14 16.12 -22.55
CA VAL A 256 -14.25 16.69 -21.79
C VAL A 256 -15.03 17.73 -22.62
N GLY A 257 -14.35 18.51 -23.47
CA GLY A 257 -15.01 19.44 -24.38
C GLY A 257 -15.70 18.79 -25.59
N VAL A 258 -15.37 17.53 -25.89
CA VAL A 258 -15.97 16.74 -26.99
C VAL A 258 -17.11 15.84 -26.50
N LEU A 259 -17.11 15.47 -25.23
CA LEU A 259 -18.20 14.74 -24.58
C LEU A 259 -19.34 15.72 -24.25
N PRO A 260 -20.56 15.51 -24.80
CA PRO A 260 -21.70 16.42 -24.60
C PRO A 260 -22.22 16.46 -23.16
#